data_AF-A0A8S7I8F0-F1
#
_entry.id   AF-A0A8S7I8F0-F1
#
_cell.length_a   1.000
_cell.length_b   1.000
_cell.length_c   1.000
_cell.angle_alpha   90.00
_cell.angle_beta   90.00
_cell.angle_gamma   90.00
#
_symmetry.space_group_name_H-M   'P 1'
#
loop_
_entity.id
_entity.type
_entity.pdbx_description
1 polymer ?
#
loop_
_entity_poly.entity_id
_entity_poly.type
_entity_poly.pdbx_seq_one_letter_code
_entity_poly.pdbx_strand_id
1 'polypeptide(L)'
;MAGRKKDDNAAGFVLILVCVILWGIYVAVRALINLNERFIDAVSNPAGIIGLFFGLLTVFAILLRFFIYRRLRKKTAAFEQAVSELVQRERGFNETVNAAIARGIRQEKEQLARRREEFHTARQKASRAMQRIVDSAWKFKAKTLLAGVTINNWQSKYDQLRKEREAYAAVSEKIAFLNLEDNSDWDSVRQQFLDKVALLEKAQEEKEYQAELKRQMREEKERQDELDRRQREAEEEERRLAEQQKLIEEALRAAEGAHREELEKQRLELEQKIQEAHA
;
A
#
# COMPACT_ATOMS: atom_id res chain seq x y z
N MET A 1 10.08 -85.14 -102.91
CA MET A 1 9.36 -86.42 -102.81
C MET A 1 8.89 -86.58 -101.37
N ALA A 2 7.62 -86.95 -101.17
CA ALA A 2 6.98 -87.55 -99.97
C ALA A 2 7.17 -86.84 -98.61
N GLY A 3 6.17 -86.54 -97.78
CA GLY A 3 4.84 -87.12 -97.60
C GLY A 3 4.70 -87.67 -96.17
N ARG A 4 3.60 -87.27 -95.48
CA ARG A 4 3.00 -87.85 -94.24
C ARG A 4 3.73 -87.58 -92.91
N LYS A 5 3.08 -87.51 -91.73
CA LYS A 5 1.69 -87.51 -91.23
C LYS A 5 1.78 -87.25 -89.71
N LYS A 6 1.01 -86.33 -89.15
CA LYS A 6 0.53 -86.38 -87.76
C LYS A 6 -0.42 -85.21 -87.56
N ASP A 7 -1.72 -85.46 -87.47
CA ASP A 7 -2.72 -84.60 -86.80
C ASP A 7 -4.09 -85.31 -86.70
N ASP A 8 -4.12 -86.63 -86.49
CA ASP A 8 -5.38 -87.37 -86.38
C ASP A 8 -6.00 -87.30 -84.96
N ASN A 9 -5.25 -86.83 -83.94
CA ASN A 9 -5.75 -86.76 -82.55
C ASN A 9 -6.41 -85.42 -82.19
N ALA A 10 -6.03 -84.32 -82.83
CA ALA A 10 -6.64 -83.00 -82.57
C ALA A 10 -8.06 -82.93 -83.15
N ALA A 11 -8.25 -83.48 -84.36
CA ALA A 11 -9.57 -83.56 -84.99
C ALA A 11 -10.57 -84.40 -84.17
N GLY A 12 -10.11 -85.50 -83.57
CA GLY A 12 -10.94 -86.34 -82.69
C GLY A 12 -11.38 -85.64 -81.40
N PHE A 13 -10.49 -84.89 -80.75
CA PHE A 13 -10.82 -84.18 -79.52
C PHE A 13 -11.79 -83.01 -79.75
N VAL A 14 -11.63 -82.28 -80.86
CA VAL A 14 -12.57 -81.21 -81.27
C VAL A 14 -13.96 -81.77 -81.53
N LEU A 15 -14.06 -82.95 -82.18
CA LEU A 15 -15.34 -83.63 -82.41
C LEU A 15 -16.07 -84.01 -81.12
N ILE A 16 -15.34 -84.50 -80.11
CA ILE A 16 -15.91 -84.84 -78.80
C ILE A 16 -16.41 -83.58 -78.08
N LEU A 17 -15.63 -82.49 -78.10
CA LEU A 17 -15.99 -81.25 -77.42
C LEU A 17 -17.23 -80.60 -78.05
N VAL A 18 -17.35 -80.65 -79.38
CA VAL A 18 -18.56 -80.23 -80.10
C VAL A 18 -19.76 -81.11 -79.74
N CYS A 19 -19.59 -82.41 -79.59
CA CYS A 19 -20.66 -83.32 -79.17
C CYS A 19 -21.15 -83.02 -77.74
N VAL A 20 -20.26 -82.68 -76.81
CA VAL A 20 -20.62 -82.33 -75.43
C VAL A 20 -21.36 -81.00 -75.36
N ILE A 21 -20.95 -79.99 -76.14
CA ILE A 21 -21.67 -78.72 -76.25
C ILE A 21 -23.05 -78.94 -76.84
N LEU A 22 -23.16 -79.70 -77.93
CA LEU A 22 -24.45 -80.06 -78.54
C LEU A 22 -25.37 -80.81 -77.55
N TRP A 23 -24.82 -81.71 -76.74
CA TRP A 23 -25.57 -82.40 -75.69
C TRP A 23 -26.03 -81.46 -74.58
N GLY A 24 -25.16 -80.56 -74.12
CA GLY A 24 -25.52 -79.54 -73.12
C GLY A 24 -26.62 -78.60 -73.62
N ILE A 25 -26.54 -78.17 -74.88
CA ILE A 25 -27.59 -77.38 -75.53
C ILE A 25 -28.88 -78.19 -75.63
N TYR A 26 -28.80 -79.46 -76.05
CA TYR A 26 -29.97 -80.34 -76.13
C TYR A 26 -30.65 -80.53 -74.76
N VAL A 27 -29.88 -80.73 -73.69
CA VAL A 27 -30.42 -80.85 -72.32
C VAL A 27 -31.04 -79.54 -71.85
N ALA A 28 -30.40 -78.40 -72.11
CA ALA A 28 -30.95 -77.08 -71.76
C ALA A 28 -32.25 -76.79 -72.52
N VAL A 29 -32.29 -77.09 -73.82
CA VAL A 29 -33.49 -76.95 -74.66
C VAL A 29 -34.58 -77.88 -74.19
N ARG A 30 -34.27 -79.14 -73.86
CA ARG A 30 -35.25 -80.10 -73.35
C ARG A 30 -35.77 -79.72 -71.97
N ALA A 31 -34.93 -79.16 -71.11
CA ALA A 31 -35.33 -78.61 -69.82
C ALA A 31 -36.25 -77.39 -70.02
N LEU A 32 -35.93 -76.49 -70.96
CA LEU A 32 -36.76 -75.36 -71.35
C LEU A 32 -38.11 -75.81 -71.93
N ILE A 33 -38.13 -76.82 -72.80
CA ILE A 33 -39.35 -77.38 -73.37
C ILE A 33 -40.19 -78.03 -72.28
N ASN A 34 -39.62 -78.85 -71.40
CA ASN A 34 -40.36 -79.48 -70.30
C ASN A 34 -40.89 -78.44 -69.29
N LEU A 35 -40.12 -77.39 -69.02
CA LEU A 35 -40.56 -76.29 -68.17
C LEU A 35 -41.67 -75.48 -68.85
N ASN A 36 -41.59 -75.29 -70.17
CA ASN A 36 -42.60 -74.63 -70.97
C ASN A 36 -43.87 -75.48 -71.12
N GLU A 37 -43.76 -76.79 -71.32
CA GLU A 37 -44.88 -77.74 -71.34
C GLU A 37 -45.59 -77.78 -69.98
N ARG A 38 -44.83 -77.85 -68.87
CA ARG A 38 -45.40 -77.74 -67.53
C ARG A 38 -46.03 -76.37 -67.25
N PHE A 39 -45.50 -75.31 -67.85
CA PHE A 39 -46.07 -73.97 -67.76
C PHE A 39 -47.36 -73.87 -68.58
N ILE A 40 -47.39 -74.45 -69.78
CA ILE A 40 -48.56 -74.53 -70.64
C ILE A 40 -49.65 -75.36 -69.95
N ASP A 41 -49.33 -76.51 -69.38
CA ASP A 41 -50.29 -77.35 -68.63
C ASP A 41 -50.82 -76.64 -67.38
N ALA A 42 -49.96 -75.93 -66.65
CA ALA A 42 -50.37 -75.14 -65.50
C ALA A 42 -51.26 -73.96 -65.90
N VAL A 43 -50.95 -73.26 -66.98
CA VAL A 43 -51.71 -72.09 -67.47
C VAL A 43 -53.00 -72.49 -68.17
N SER A 44 -53.13 -73.74 -68.63
CA SER A 44 -54.34 -74.25 -69.28
C SER A 44 -55.46 -74.60 -68.29
N ASN A 45 -55.17 -74.66 -66.99
CA ASN A 45 -56.12 -74.95 -65.92
C ASN A 45 -56.47 -73.66 -65.14
N PRO A 46 -57.75 -73.34 -64.84
CA PRO A 46 -58.12 -72.10 -64.17
C PRO A 46 -57.38 -71.87 -62.85
N ALA A 47 -57.09 -72.94 -62.10
CA ALA A 47 -56.31 -72.89 -60.87
C ALA A 47 -54.85 -72.42 -61.06
N GLY A 48 -54.21 -72.76 -62.18
CA GLY A 48 -52.82 -72.37 -62.44
C GLY A 48 -52.69 -70.95 -63.03
N ILE A 49 -53.68 -70.45 -63.77
CA ILE A 49 -53.76 -69.01 -64.12
C ILE A 49 -53.88 -68.16 -62.85
N ILE A 50 -54.75 -68.58 -61.92
CA ILE A 50 -54.92 -67.92 -60.62
C ILE A 50 -53.60 -67.97 -59.83
N GLY A 51 -52.93 -69.13 -59.77
CA GLY A 51 -51.64 -69.28 -59.10
C GLY A 51 -50.52 -68.42 -59.71
N LEU A 52 -50.46 -68.28 -61.03
CA LEU A 52 -49.48 -67.43 -61.73
C LEU A 52 -49.75 -65.95 -61.46
N PHE A 53 -51.02 -65.52 -61.48
CA PHE A 53 -51.40 -64.16 -61.13
C PHE A 53 -51.00 -63.83 -59.69
N PHE A 54 -51.32 -64.69 -58.71
CA PHE A 54 -50.89 -64.50 -57.32
C PHE A 54 -49.37 -64.56 -57.16
N GLY A 55 -48.68 -65.45 -57.88
CA GLY A 55 -47.23 -65.55 -57.91
C GLY A 55 -46.57 -64.27 -58.42
N LEU A 56 -47.05 -63.74 -59.54
CA LEU A 56 -46.57 -62.49 -60.14
C LEU A 56 -46.89 -61.28 -59.26
N LEU A 57 -48.05 -61.27 -58.60
CA LEU A 57 -48.43 -60.26 -57.61
C LEU A 57 -47.51 -60.32 -56.37
N THR A 58 -47.17 -61.52 -55.86
CA THR A 58 -46.18 -61.67 -54.79
C THR A 58 -44.79 -61.21 -55.20
N VAL A 59 -44.32 -61.55 -56.41
CA VAL A 59 -43.04 -61.06 -56.93
C VAL A 59 -43.04 -59.54 -57.07
N PHE A 60 -44.11 -58.96 -57.59
CA PHE A 60 -44.27 -57.52 -57.70
C PHE A 60 -44.30 -56.83 -56.33
N ALA A 61 -44.99 -57.40 -55.34
CA ALA A 61 -45.00 -56.92 -53.96
C ALA A 61 -43.62 -56.98 -53.30
N ILE A 62 -42.84 -58.04 -53.55
CA ILE A 62 -41.45 -58.18 -53.08
C ILE A 62 -40.55 -57.12 -53.73
N LEU A 63 -40.68 -56.89 -55.04
CA LEU A 63 -39.93 -55.86 -55.77
C LEU A 63 -40.27 -54.45 -55.28
N LEU A 64 -41.56 -54.14 -55.07
CA LEU A 64 -42.02 -52.89 -54.47
C LEU A 64 -41.43 -52.70 -53.07
N ARG A 65 -41.52 -53.73 -52.22
CA ARG A 65 -40.94 -53.70 -50.86
C ARG A 65 -39.44 -53.48 -50.89
N PHE A 66 -38.72 -54.13 -51.81
CA PHE A 66 -37.28 -53.95 -51.99
C PHE A 66 -36.93 -52.52 -52.43
N PHE A 67 -37.67 -51.96 -53.39
CA PHE A 67 -37.44 -50.60 -53.88
C PHE A 67 -37.74 -49.55 -52.81
N ILE A 68 -38.85 -49.71 -52.08
CA ILE A 68 -39.22 -48.85 -50.94
C ILE A 68 -38.16 -48.95 -49.84
N TYR A 69 -37.76 -50.16 -49.44
CA TYR A 69 -36.72 -50.37 -48.42
C TYR A 69 -35.38 -49.77 -48.84
N ARG A 70 -34.94 -49.98 -50.10
CA ARG A 70 -33.70 -49.40 -50.62
C ARG A 70 -33.76 -47.88 -50.64
N ARG A 71 -34.90 -47.29 -51.04
CA ARG A 71 -35.10 -45.84 -51.04
C ARG A 71 -35.12 -45.26 -49.62
N LEU A 72 -35.80 -45.92 -48.69
CA LEU A 72 -35.81 -45.56 -47.27
C LEU A 72 -34.41 -45.64 -46.68
N ARG A 73 -33.67 -46.73 -46.92
CA ARG A 73 -32.29 -46.89 -46.43
C ARG A 73 -31.34 -45.81 -46.96
N LYS A 74 -31.49 -45.40 -48.22
CA LYS A 74 -30.72 -44.27 -48.78
C LYS A 74 -31.09 -42.94 -48.10
N LYS A 75 -32.38 -42.70 -47.85
CA LYS A 75 -32.84 -41.49 -47.16
C LYS A 75 -32.42 -41.46 -45.69
N THR A 76 -32.46 -42.59 -44.99
CA THR A 76 -32.00 -42.69 -43.60
C THR A 76 -30.50 -42.46 -43.52
N ALA A 77 -29.71 -43.04 -44.43
CA ALA A 77 -28.27 -42.78 -44.48
C ALA A 77 -27.95 -41.30 -44.76
N ALA A 78 -28.65 -40.66 -45.69
CA ALA A 78 -28.49 -39.23 -45.97
C ALA A 78 -28.90 -38.35 -44.76
N PHE A 79 -29.96 -38.75 -44.06
CA PHE A 79 -30.40 -38.06 -42.84
C PHE A 79 -29.40 -38.23 -41.69
N GLU A 80 -28.89 -39.44 -41.45
CA GLU A 80 -27.85 -39.71 -40.46
C GLU A 80 -26.57 -38.93 -40.76
N GLN A 81 -26.18 -38.82 -42.03
CA GLN A 81 -25.07 -37.97 -42.45
C GLN A 81 -25.31 -36.50 -42.13
N ALA A 82 -26.48 -35.95 -42.52
CA ALA A 82 -26.84 -34.57 -42.21
C ALA A 82 -26.89 -34.28 -40.70
N VAL A 83 -27.42 -35.21 -39.90
CA VAL A 83 -27.40 -35.12 -38.43
C VAL A 83 -25.96 -35.15 -37.91
N SER A 84 -25.11 -36.04 -38.42
CA SER A 84 -23.71 -36.12 -37.99
C SER A 84 -22.93 -34.85 -38.33
N GLU A 85 -23.18 -34.25 -39.49
CA GLU A 85 -22.58 -32.99 -39.91
C GLU A 85 -23.03 -31.83 -39.03
N LEU A 86 -24.33 -31.76 -38.71
CA LEU A 86 -24.87 -30.77 -37.77
C LEU A 86 -24.26 -30.91 -36.37
N VAL A 87 -24.14 -32.14 -35.86
CA VAL A 87 -23.51 -32.39 -34.55
C VAL A 87 -22.03 -32.01 -34.56
N GLN A 88 -21.30 -32.28 -35.64
CA GLN A 88 -19.91 -31.83 -35.77
C GLN A 88 -19.80 -30.31 -35.82
N ARG A 89 -20.70 -29.65 -36.56
CA ARG A 89 -20.75 -28.19 -36.65
C ARG A 89 -21.08 -27.54 -35.32
N GLU A 90 -22.04 -28.10 -34.58
CA GLU A 90 -22.40 -27.65 -33.23
C GLU A 90 -21.22 -27.81 -32.26
N ARG A 91 -20.50 -28.94 -32.31
CA ARG A 91 -19.28 -29.15 -31.51
C ARG A 91 -18.21 -28.12 -31.84
N GLY A 92 -17.89 -27.91 -33.11
CA GLY A 92 -16.88 -26.93 -33.53
C GLY A 92 -17.27 -25.49 -33.15
N PHE A 93 -18.56 -25.15 -33.24
CA PHE A 93 -19.06 -23.87 -32.76
C PHE A 93 -18.91 -23.73 -31.24
N ASN A 94 -19.33 -24.74 -30.47
CA ASN A 94 -19.21 -24.75 -29.01
C ASN A 94 -17.75 -24.66 -28.56
N GLU A 95 -16.82 -25.37 -29.21
CA GLU A 95 -15.38 -25.27 -28.94
C GLU A 95 -14.86 -23.85 -29.20
N THR A 96 -15.27 -23.23 -30.31
CA THR A 96 -14.88 -21.87 -30.67
C THR A 96 -15.41 -20.85 -29.65
N VAL A 97 -16.69 -20.96 -29.27
CA VAL A 97 -17.33 -20.10 -28.28
C VAL A 97 -16.68 -20.30 -26.91
N ASN A 98 -16.47 -21.54 -26.46
CA ASN A 98 -15.82 -21.84 -25.20
C ASN A 98 -14.39 -21.29 -25.15
N ALA A 99 -13.63 -21.40 -26.24
CA ALA A 99 -12.29 -20.83 -26.35
C ALA A 99 -12.31 -19.29 -26.34
N ALA A 100 -13.31 -18.65 -26.97
CA ALA A 100 -13.49 -17.21 -26.92
C ALA A 100 -13.86 -16.73 -25.51
N ILE A 101 -14.82 -17.39 -24.86
CA ILE A 101 -15.22 -17.10 -23.47
C ILE A 101 -14.04 -17.29 -22.52
N ALA A 102 -13.29 -18.40 -22.63
CA ALA A 102 -12.12 -18.65 -21.79
C ALA A 102 -11.05 -17.56 -21.94
N ARG A 103 -10.83 -17.07 -23.18
CA ARG A 103 -9.92 -15.94 -23.42
C ARG A 103 -10.46 -14.64 -22.82
N GLY A 104 -11.75 -14.34 -22.99
CA GLY A 104 -12.39 -13.18 -22.39
C GLY A 104 -12.29 -13.16 -20.87
N ILE A 105 -12.63 -14.29 -20.22
CA ILE A 105 -12.53 -14.44 -18.75
C ILE A 105 -11.08 -14.23 -18.27
N ARG A 106 -10.08 -14.75 -18.99
CA ARG A 106 -8.67 -14.53 -18.64
C ARG A 106 -8.30 -13.05 -18.72
N GLN A 107 -8.66 -12.38 -19.81
CA GLN A 107 -8.39 -10.96 -20.00
C GLN A 107 -9.07 -10.10 -18.94
N GLU A 108 -10.34 -10.37 -18.61
CA GLU A 108 -11.04 -9.65 -17.55
C GLU A 108 -10.41 -9.88 -16.18
N LYS A 109 -9.99 -11.12 -15.87
CA LYS A 109 -9.27 -11.41 -14.62
C LYS A 109 -7.96 -10.62 -14.52
N GLU A 110 -7.19 -10.54 -15.60
CA GLU A 110 -5.95 -9.76 -15.65
C GLU A 110 -6.23 -8.25 -15.49
N GLN A 111 -7.26 -7.73 -16.14
CA GLN A 111 -7.66 -6.32 -15.98
C GLN A 111 -8.13 -6.01 -14.55
N LEU A 112 -8.91 -6.90 -13.94
CA LEU A 112 -9.35 -6.77 -12.56
C LEU A 112 -8.16 -6.83 -11.59
N ALA A 113 -7.20 -7.71 -11.83
CA ALA A 113 -5.97 -7.78 -11.04
C ALA A 113 -5.18 -6.46 -11.13
N ARG A 114 -4.97 -5.92 -12.34
CA ARG A 114 -4.30 -4.62 -12.55
C ARG A 114 -5.03 -3.48 -11.84
N ARG A 115 -6.36 -3.38 -12.00
CA ARG A 115 -7.16 -2.35 -11.31
C ARG A 115 -7.09 -2.47 -9.79
N ARG A 116 -7.06 -3.70 -9.25
CA ARG A 116 -6.88 -3.92 -7.80
C ARG A 116 -5.50 -3.44 -7.35
N GLU A 117 -4.43 -3.77 -8.07
CA GLU A 117 -3.08 -3.30 -7.76
C GLU A 117 -2.98 -1.77 -7.82
N GLU A 118 -3.54 -1.15 -8.85
CA GLU A 118 -3.62 0.30 -8.99
C GLU A 118 -4.38 0.93 -7.82
N PHE A 119 -5.53 0.37 -7.46
CA PHE A 119 -6.32 0.82 -6.32
C PHE A 119 -5.54 0.70 -5.00
N HIS A 120 -4.90 -0.43 -4.73
CA HIS A 120 -4.10 -0.63 -3.52
C HIS A 120 -2.92 0.33 -3.47
N THR A 121 -2.25 0.55 -4.60
CA THR A 121 -1.14 1.50 -4.72
C THR A 121 -1.61 2.94 -4.48
N ALA A 122 -2.73 3.35 -5.09
CA ALA A 122 -3.32 4.67 -4.90
C ALA A 122 -3.76 4.88 -3.45
N ARG A 123 -4.43 3.87 -2.86
CA ARG A 123 -4.84 3.87 -1.45
C ARG A 123 -3.63 4.00 -0.52
N GLN A 124 -2.55 3.27 -0.76
CA GLN A 124 -1.34 3.36 0.05
C GLN A 124 -0.67 4.74 -0.08
N LYS A 125 -0.61 5.31 -1.29
CA LYS A 125 -0.12 6.67 -1.51
C LYS A 125 -0.96 7.71 -0.78
N ALA A 126 -2.29 7.60 -0.85
CA ALA A 126 -3.22 8.49 -0.16
C ALA A 126 -3.09 8.37 1.37
N SER A 127 -3.04 7.15 1.90
CA SER A 127 -2.83 6.88 3.33
C SER A 127 -1.52 7.49 3.84
N ARG A 128 -0.40 7.31 3.11
CA ARG A 128 0.88 7.95 3.45
C ARG A 128 0.82 9.48 3.40
N ALA A 129 0.05 10.06 2.49
CA ALA A 129 -0.13 11.51 2.43
C ALA A 129 -0.98 12.02 3.60
N MET A 130 -2.07 11.32 3.94
CA MET A 130 -2.89 11.63 5.11
C MET A 130 -2.08 11.51 6.40
N GLN A 131 -1.27 10.47 6.56
CA GLN A 131 -0.36 10.31 7.69
C GLN A 131 0.55 11.53 7.85
N ARG A 132 1.19 11.98 6.76
CA ARG A 132 2.05 13.18 6.79
C ARG A 132 1.30 14.44 7.20
N ILE A 133 0.06 14.62 6.72
CA ILE A 133 -0.76 15.78 7.08
C ILE A 133 -1.07 15.77 8.58
N VAL A 134 -1.51 14.63 9.10
CA VAL A 134 -1.82 14.45 10.52
C VAL A 134 -0.58 14.67 11.39
N ASP A 135 0.53 13.99 11.05
CA ASP A 135 1.79 14.10 11.79
C ASP A 135 2.32 15.54 11.77
N SER A 136 2.27 16.21 10.62
CA SER A 136 2.77 17.59 10.48
C SER A 136 1.89 18.58 11.23
N ALA A 137 0.57 18.42 11.21
CA ALA A 137 -0.36 19.27 11.95
C ALA A 137 -0.11 19.17 13.47
N TRP A 138 0.03 17.95 13.99
CA TRP A 138 0.39 17.73 15.40
C TRP A 138 1.78 18.28 15.73
N LYS A 139 2.82 17.96 14.92
CA LYS A 139 4.22 18.40 15.13
C LYS A 139 4.29 19.92 15.18
N PHE A 140 3.61 20.56 14.24
CA PHE A 140 3.56 22.01 14.16
C PHE A 140 2.92 22.60 15.42
N LYS A 141 1.75 22.11 15.82
CA LYS A 141 1.05 22.58 17.03
C LYS A 141 1.90 22.42 18.30
N ALA A 142 2.47 21.23 18.52
CA ALA A 142 3.34 20.96 19.66
C ALA A 142 4.56 21.91 19.67
N LYS A 143 5.25 22.04 18.54
CA LYS A 143 6.42 22.93 18.39
C LYS A 143 6.06 24.39 18.63
N THR A 144 4.94 24.88 18.10
CA THR A 144 4.49 26.26 18.27
C THR A 144 4.16 26.56 19.74
N LEU A 145 3.50 25.64 20.44
CA LEU A 145 3.22 25.79 21.87
C LEU A 145 4.50 25.82 22.68
N LEU A 146 5.42 24.87 22.46
CA LEU A 146 6.71 24.81 23.13
C LEU A 146 7.57 26.05 22.86
N ALA A 147 7.59 26.54 21.62
CA ALA A 147 8.35 27.74 21.25
C ALA A 147 7.82 29.00 21.96
N GLY A 148 6.50 29.13 22.08
CA GLY A 148 5.83 30.29 22.68
C GLY A 148 5.83 30.38 24.20
N VAL A 149 6.40 29.40 24.91
CA VAL A 149 6.50 29.39 26.39
C VAL A 149 7.50 30.43 26.88
N THR A 150 7.05 31.28 27.80
CA THR A 150 7.84 32.24 28.56
C THR A 150 7.45 32.16 30.05
N ILE A 151 8.29 32.73 30.93
CA ILE A 151 8.05 32.72 32.38
C ILE A 151 6.74 33.41 32.79
N ASN A 152 6.25 34.36 32.00
CA ASN A 152 5.03 35.10 32.31
C ASN A 152 3.76 34.43 31.77
N ASN A 153 3.88 33.51 30.80
CA ASN A 153 2.73 32.95 30.09
C ASN A 153 2.60 31.42 30.21
N TRP A 154 3.50 30.75 30.94
CA TRP A 154 3.59 29.29 30.94
C TRP A 154 2.30 28.63 31.41
N GLN A 155 1.60 29.16 32.42
CA GLN A 155 0.32 28.60 32.89
C GLN A 155 -0.72 28.59 31.77
N SER A 156 -0.92 29.73 31.10
CA SER A 156 -1.84 29.84 29.96
C SER A 156 -1.43 28.92 28.80
N LYS A 157 -0.13 28.77 28.55
CA LYS A 157 0.39 27.87 27.52
C LYS A 157 0.23 26.39 27.88
N TYR A 158 0.32 26.05 29.16
CA TYR A 158 0.06 24.71 29.66
C TYR A 158 -1.43 24.33 29.52
N ASP A 159 -2.33 25.27 29.83
CA ASP A 159 -3.77 25.07 29.60
C ASP A 159 -4.09 24.91 28.11
N GLN A 160 -3.43 25.67 27.24
CA GLN A 160 -3.54 25.49 25.78
C GLN A 160 -3.06 24.10 25.36
N LEU A 161 -1.93 23.62 25.91
CA LEU A 161 -1.41 22.28 25.61
C LEU A 161 -2.40 21.19 26.04
N ARG A 162 -3.00 21.33 27.23
CA ARG A 162 -4.02 20.40 27.72
C ARG A 162 -5.25 20.37 26.79
N LYS A 163 -5.77 21.54 26.41
CA LYS A 163 -6.92 21.65 25.50
C LYS A 163 -6.64 21.06 24.12
N GLU A 164 -5.43 21.25 23.60
CA GLU A 164 -5.03 20.67 22.31
C GLU A 164 -4.89 19.15 22.40
N ARG A 165 -4.39 18.59 23.52
CA ARG A 165 -4.40 17.14 23.76
C ARG A 165 -5.83 16.58 23.78
N GLU A 166 -6.75 17.25 24.46
CA GLU A 166 -8.17 16.86 24.52
C GLU A 166 -8.81 16.94 23.12
N ALA A 167 -8.56 18.02 22.37
CA ALA A 167 -9.04 18.16 20.99
C ALA A 167 -8.46 17.10 20.04
N TYR A 168 -7.20 16.70 20.26
CA TYR A 168 -6.54 15.66 19.47
C TYR A 168 -7.14 14.28 19.71
N ALA A 169 -7.79 14.01 20.85
CA ALA A 169 -8.47 12.73 21.08
C ALA A 169 -9.58 12.47 20.04
N ALA A 170 -10.30 13.51 19.59
CA ALA A 170 -11.28 13.38 18.51
C ALA A 170 -10.61 13.16 17.13
N VAL A 171 -9.34 13.56 16.98
CA VAL A 171 -8.55 13.31 15.78
C VAL A 171 -8.00 11.88 15.82
N SER A 172 -7.55 11.38 16.98
CA SER A 172 -7.03 10.01 17.12
C SER A 172 -8.08 8.95 16.82
N GLU A 173 -9.35 9.18 17.16
CA GLU A 173 -10.45 8.30 16.75
C GLU A 173 -10.58 8.21 15.22
N LYS A 174 -10.42 9.34 14.52
CA LYS A 174 -10.45 9.38 13.05
C LYS A 174 -9.20 8.75 12.42
N ILE A 175 -8.04 8.91 13.05
CA ILE A 175 -6.79 8.23 12.67
C ILE A 175 -7.01 6.71 12.74
N ALA A 176 -7.57 6.20 13.85
CA ALA A 176 -7.88 4.79 14.03
C ALA A 176 -8.90 4.29 12.98
N PHE A 177 -9.98 5.05 12.74
CA PHE A 177 -10.96 4.72 11.69
C PHE A 177 -10.33 4.57 10.30
N LEU A 178 -9.36 5.43 9.98
CA LEU A 178 -8.64 5.41 8.69
C LEU A 178 -7.51 4.37 8.65
N ASN A 179 -7.29 3.60 9.71
CA ASN A 179 -6.13 2.71 9.89
C ASN A 179 -4.79 3.44 9.70
N LEU A 180 -4.72 4.68 10.19
CA LEU A 180 -3.49 5.46 10.28
C LEU A 180 -2.81 5.20 11.62
N GLU A 181 -1.52 5.51 11.70
CA GLU A 181 -0.72 5.34 12.91
C GLU A 181 -0.81 6.60 13.78
N ASP A 182 -1.04 6.44 15.08
CA ASP A 182 -1.03 7.56 16.02
C ASP A 182 0.40 7.80 16.52
N ASN A 183 1.09 8.76 15.91
CA ASN A 183 2.45 9.17 16.27
C ASN A 183 2.48 10.27 17.35
N SER A 184 1.35 10.57 18.01
CA SER A 184 1.29 11.65 19.00
C SER A 184 1.85 11.22 20.35
N ASP A 185 3.03 11.75 20.69
CA ASP A 185 3.64 11.54 22.01
C ASP A 185 3.40 12.78 22.89
N TRP A 186 2.17 12.89 23.41
CA TRP A 186 1.77 14.00 24.27
C TRP A 186 2.49 14.00 25.62
N ASP A 187 2.92 12.85 26.12
CA ASP A 187 3.64 12.74 27.38
C ASP A 187 5.07 13.30 27.25
N SER A 188 5.77 12.98 26.15
CA SER A 188 7.07 13.58 25.85
C SER A 188 6.97 15.09 25.63
N VAL A 189 5.96 15.57 24.91
CA VAL A 189 5.73 17.02 24.72
C VAL A 189 5.47 17.71 26.05
N ARG A 190 4.68 17.10 26.94
CA ARG A 190 4.47 17.62 28.30
C ARG A 190 5.78 17.70 29.07
N GLN A 191 6.63 16.67 28.98
CA GLN A 191 7.92 16.69 29.67
C GLN A 191 8.83 17.80 29.15
N GLN A 192 8.97 17.93 27.82
CA GLN A 192 9.74 19.02 27.20
C GLN A 192 9.24 20.41 27.60
N PHE A 193 7.92 20.55 27.76
CA PHE A 193 7.32 21.79 28.26
C PHE A 193 7.79 22.10 29.68
N LEU A 194 7.68 21.13 30.60
CA LEU A 194 8.07 21.29 31.99
C LEU A 194 9.56 21.57 32.14
N ASP A 195 10.40 20.84 31.39
CA ASP A 195 11.84 21.05 31.38
C ASP A 195 12.19 22.47 30.92
N LYS A 196 11.50 22.98 29.90
CA LYS A 196 11.69 24.37 29.43
C LYS A 196 11.27 25.39 30.48
N VAL A 197 10.16 25.17 31.20
CA VAL A 197 9.72 26.05 32.29
C VAL A 197 10.75 26.08 33.41
N ALA A 198 11.24 24.92 33.83
CA ALA A 198 12.28 24.81 34.86
C ALA A 198 13.57 25.55 34.46
N LEU A 199 13.95 25.50 33.18
CA LEU A 199 15.09 26.27 32.67
C LEU A 199 14.83 27.79 32.72
N LEU A 200 13.62 28.23 32.40
CA LEU A 200 13.24 29.64 32.46
C LEU A 200 13.19 30.16 33.90
N GLU A 201 12.70 29.34 34.85
CA GLU A 201 12.69 29.67 36.29
C GLU A 201 14.11 29.83 36.81
N LYS A 202 15.00 28.87 36.55
CA LYS A 202 16.41 28.96 36.94
C LYS A 202 17.10 30.20 36.36
N ALA A 203 16.86 30.52 35.09
CA ALA A 203 17.43 31.70 34.46
C ALA A 203 16.90 33.01 35.08
N GLN A 204 15.66 33.02 35.55
CA GLN A 204 15.06 34.16 36.26
C GLN A 204 15.66 34.30 37.67
N GLU A 205 15.79 33.21 38.42
CA GLU A 205 16.43 33.17 39.74
C GLU A 205 17.89 33.65 39.68
N GLU A 206 18.67 33.18 38.70
CA GLU A 206 20.06 33.63 38.50
C GLU A 206 20.15 35.13 38.23
N LYS A 207 19.21 35.68 37.46
CA LYS A 207 19.14 37.11 37.18
C LYS A 207 18.81 37.92 38.44
N GLU A 208 17.90 37.43 39.27
CA GLU A 208 17.54 38.05 40.55
C GLU A 208 18.73 38.01 41.52
N TYR A 209 19.42 36.88 41.62
CA TYR A 209 20.65 36.74 42.41
C TYR A 209 21.76 37.70 41.94
N GLN A 210 21.99 37.83 40.63
CA GLN A 210 22.94 38.80 40.10
C GLN A 210 22.54 40.26 40.39
N ALA A 211 21.26 40.56 40.39
CA ALA A 211 20.76 41.89 40.72
C ALA A 211 20.95 42.21 42.21
N GLU A 212 20.69 41.24 43.08
CA GLU A 212 20.88 41.36 44.52
C GLU A 212 22.36 41.48 44.90
N LEU A 213 23.24 40.67 44.31
CA LEU A 213 24.69 40.80 44.48
C LEU A 213 25.20 42.19 44.08
N LYS A 214 24.68 42.75 42.97
CA LYS A 214 25.01 44.11 42.53
C LYS A 214 24.52 45.18 43.51
N ARG A 215 23.39 44.97 44.21
CA ARG A 215 22.91 45.88 45.25
C ARG A 215 23.82 45.82 46.47
N GLN A 216 24.14 44.63 46.95
CA GLN A 216 25.06 44.43 48.08
C GLN A 216 26.43 45.06 47.82
N MET A 217 27.00 44.88 46.63
CA MET A 217 28.27 45.52 46.27
C MET A 217 28.20 47.05 46.26
N ARG A 218 27.06 47.64 45.90
CA ARG A 218 26.86 49.10 45.95
C ARG A 218 26.77 49.59 47.39
N GLU A 219 25.99 48.90 48.22
CA GLU A 219 25.85 49.23 49.65
C GLU A 219 27.16 49.04 50.42
N GLU A 220 27.94 48.01 50.10
CA GLU A 220 29.27 47.81 50.70
C GLU A 220 30.25 48.89 50.23
N LYS A 221 30.20 49.27 48.95
CA LYS A 221 31.02 50.36 48.43
C LYS A 221 30.66 51.70 49.06
N GLU A 222 29.37 52.01 49.21
CA GLU A 222 28.92 53.24 49.87
C GLU A 222 29.39 53.28 51.34
N ARG A 223 29.33 52.14 52.04
CA ARG A 223 29.91 52.02 53.40
C ARG A 223 31.41 52.26 53.41
N GLN A 224 32.14 51.71 52.44
CA GLN A 224 33.58 51.93 52.31
C GLN A 224 33.91 53.40 52.00
N ASP A 225 33.19 54.02 51.06
CA ASP A 225 33.36 55.43 50.70
C ASP A 225 33.03 56.36 51.90
N GLU A 226 32.06 55.99 52.75
CA GLU A 226 31.73 56.73 53.98
C GLU A 226 32.84 56.59 55.04
N LEU A 227 33.37 55.37 55.23
CA LEU A 227 34.51 55.13 56.13
C LEU A 227 35.75 55.91 55.67
N ASP A 228 36.06 55.88 54.38
CA ASP A 228 37.17 56.65 53.78
C ASP A 228 36.97 58.15 53.97
N ARG A 229 35.74 58.66 53.85
CA ARG A 229 35.43 60.07 54.11
C ARG A 229 35.66 60.43 55.57
N ARG A 230 35.13 59.63 56.51
CA ARG A 230 35.34 59.84 57.95
C ARG A 230 36.82 59.79 58.32
N GLN A 231 37.58 58.88 57.72
CA GLN A 231 39.03 58.79 57.93
C GLN A 231 39.74 60.03 57.42
N ARG A 232 39.39 60.55 56.23
CA ARG A 232 39.96 61.81 55.72
C ARG A 232 39.58 63.02 56.58
N GLU A 233 38.34 63.10 57.03
CA GLU A 233 37.88 64.17 57.94
C GLU A 233 38.68 64.13 59.26
N ALA A 234 38.88 62.94 59.84
CA ALA A 234 39.72 62.76 61.03
C ALA A 234 41.19 63.14 60.77
N GLU A 235 41.79 62.72 59.66
CA GLU A 235 43.17 63.09 59.29
C GLU A 235 43.33 64.60 59.06
N GLU A 236 42.33 65.28 58.47
CA GLU A 236 42.33 66.73 58.30
C GLU A 236 42.20 67.46 59.64
N GLU A 237 41.35 66.96 60.55
CA GLU A 237 41.23 67.50 61.90
C GLU A 237 42.51 67.33 62.70
N GLU A 238 43.16 66.16 62.66
CA GLU A 238 44.48 65.93 63.27
C GLU A 238 45.53 66.91 62.75
N ARG A 239 45.58 67.15 61.43
CA ARG A 239 46.52 68.13 60.83
C ARG A 239 46.26 69.54 61.33
N ARG A 240 44.99 69.97 61.41
CA ARG A 240 44.63 71.30 61.93
C ARG A 240 45.03 71.45 63.40
N LEU A 241 44.78 70.42 64.22
CA LEU A 241 45.17 70.42 65.62
C LEU A 241 46.70 70.44 65.79
N ALA A 242 47.45 69.70 64.97
CA ALA A 242 48.91 69.70 64.97
C ALA A 242 49.51 71.04 64.51
N GLU A 243 48.90 71.70 63.52
CA GLU A 243 49.30 73.06 63.10
C GLU A 243 49.03 74.09 64.20
N GLN A 244 47.89 74.00 64.90
CA GLN A 244 47.60 74.85 66.06
C GLN A 244 48.58 74.62 67.20
N GLN A 245 48.93 73.38 67.50
CA GLN A 245 49.97 73.05 68.48
C GLN A 245 51.31 73.70 68.10
N LYS A 246 51.76 73.58 66.84
CA LYS A 246 53.00 74.22 66.38
C LYS A 246 52.97 75.74 66.54
N LEU A 247 51.87 76.38 66.17
CA LEU A 247 51.73 77.85 66.31
C LEU A 247 51.77 78.29 67.78
N ILE A 248 51.16 77.53 68.70
CA ILE A 248 51.20 77.80 70.15
C ILE A 248 52.59 77.54 70.72
N GLU A 249 53.29 76.48 70.28
CA GLU A 249 54.69 76.23 70.66
C GLU A 249 55.64 77.34 70.18
N GLU A 250 55.45 77.83 68.95
CA GLU A 250 56.22 78.95 68.41
C GLU A 250 55.91 80.26 69.16
N ALA A 251 54.65 80.54 69.49
CA ALA A 251 54.24 81.68 70.31
C ALA A 251 54.79 81.59 71.75
N LEU A 252 54.81 80.39 72.36
CA LEU A 252 55.41 80.14 73.68
C LEU A 252 56.93 80.36 73.71
N ARG A 253 57.62 80.15 72.58
CA ARG A 253 59.06 80.47 72.45
C ARG A 253 59.32 81.97 72.29
N ALA A 254 58.36 82.74 71.81
CA ALA A 254 58.50 84.18 71.58
C ALA A 254 57.98 85.06 72.74
N ALA A 255 57.15 84.52 73.64
CA ALA A 255 56.51 85.28 74.72
C ALA A 255 57.27 85.24 76.07
N GLU A 256 57.43 86.40 76.72
CA GLU A 256 57.94 86.53 78.09
C GLU A 256 56.86 87.10 79.03
N GLY A 257 56.82 86.63 80.29
CA GLY A 257 55.90 87.10 81.33
C GLY A 257 54.50 86.45 81.29
N ALA A 258 53.47 87.15 81.77
CA ALA A 258 52.11 86.61 82.03
C ALA A 258 51.40 85.98 80.81
N HIS A 259 51.74 86.35 79.58
CA HIS A 259 51.22 85.71 78.37
C HIS A 259 51.70 84.26 78.17
N ARG A 260 52.78 83.85 78.84
CA ARG A 260 53.31 82.49 78.77
C ARG A 260 52.45 81.48 79.53
N GLU A 261 51.89 81.89 80.68
CA GLU A 261 50.99 81.05 81.47
C GLU A 261 49.62 80.83 80.79
N GLU A 262 49.12 81.84 80.06
CA GLU A 262 47.89 81.72 79.26
C GLU A 262 48.07 80.78 78.07
N LEU A 263 49.23 80.86 77.38
CA LEU A 263 49.56 79.97 76.27
C LEU A 263 49.82 78.52 76.74
N GLU A 264 50.38 78.31 77.94
CA GLU A 264 50.53 76.97 78.53
C GLU A 264 49.18 76.34 78.89
N LYS A 265 48.22 77.12 79.41
CA LYS A 265 46.85 76.65 79.61
C LYS A 265 46.18 76.24 78.29
N GLN A 266 46.34 77.05 77.23
CA GLN A 266 45.79 76.74 75.92
C GLN A 266 46.43 75.49 75.29
N ARG A 267 47.72 75.25 75.52
CA ARG A 267 48.40 74.01 75.10
C ARG A 267 47.78 72.79 75.80
N LEU A 268 47.59 72.84 77.12
CA LEU A 268 47.03 71.72 77.90
C LEU A 268 45.59 71.40 77.48
N GLU A 269 44.76 72.41 77.20
CA GLU A 269 43.40 72.20 76.67
C GLU A 269 43.41 71.56 75.28
N LEU A 270 44.35 71.93 74.41
CA LEU A 270 44.51 71.29 73.10
C LEU A 270 45.01 69.85 73.20
N GLU A 271 45.93 69.57 74.13
CA GLU A 271 46.41 68.21 74.40
C GLU A 271 45.28 67.29 74.89
N GLN A 272 44.38 67.80 75.75
CA GLN A 272 43.17 67.07 76.15
C GLN A 272 42.21 66.84 74.99
N LYS A 273 41.94 67.86 74.16
CA LYS A 273 41.07 67.71 72.98
C LYS A 273 41.61 66.71 71.96
N ILE A 274 42.93 66.65 71.79
CA ILE A 274 43.58 65.66 70.93
C ILE A 274 43.41 64.26 71.54
N GLN A 275 43.64 64.07 72.84
CA GLN A 275 43.41 62.76 73.48
C GLN A 275 41.95 62.29 73.39
N GLU A 276 40.98 63.20 73.44
CA GLU A 276 39.57 62.88 73.24
C GLU A 276 39.20 62.55 71.79
N ALA A 277 39.85 63.18 70.80
CA ALA A 277 39.64 62.88 69.38
C ALA A 277 40.22 61.52 68.94
N HIS A 278 41.20 61.01 69.68
CA HIS A 278 41.84 59.70 69.44
C HIS A 278 41.22 58.52 70.23
N ALA A 279 40.20 58.77 71.09
CA ALA A 279 39.52 57.76 71.91
C ALA A 279 38.19 57.30 71.29
#